data_AF-A0A1C5VHM1-F1
#
_entry.id   AF-A0A1C5VHM1-F1
#
_cell.length_a   1.000
_cell.length_b   1.000
_cell.length_c   1.000
_cell.angle_alpha   90.00
_cell.angle_beta   90.00
_cell.angle_gamma   90.00
#
_symmetry.space_group_name_H-M   'P 1'
#
loop_
_entity.id
_entity.type
_entity.pdbx_description
1 polymer ?
#
loop_
_entity_poly.entity_id
_entity_poly.type
_entity_poly.pdbx_seq_one_letter_code
_entity_poly.pdbx_strand_id
1 'polypeptide(L)'
;MTVLLLLALLLSSIYCFGMALAWGEVGLREAFLALSMEGLFFIIVVTLCALNKRLFIFDPFVFVLILHILLFYAAPIFQFSSGQTDRYGVEVAPYCLEGTALVMLGITAFFLSNQIKLGESRKSETSFYHEPPVSCKLLLYRVSLGLWICAYVISVFYYLRRGYGLAFILTGGFGSGVSDSVLSEDSLAFLAYFKLVLVSTWLVICVYGNNTAIKILLLLGTAAIMMLSGGRAAMLIVILAPIVYFYAGKQENPNSLAVLIGLALLIALFAIMQVTRVGVRSGAAFDLSNLSFDKLFSPFVAEIDDFKSFYALLPIFPEKRDFLFGSQMIVYSLVLLIPRRIWPGKPSPQIYDIVLQSLGPQAVLNGNSYPAIGEYFVEFGIAGVIGCYFLLGIACRKMRRMSLRASRGSLALISYSLFYSVLLNLVLRGYFPQNFTTLLFIFAPIALLSFISKRQLKIECSRNNLEK
;
A
#
# COMPACT_ATOMS: atom_id res chain seq x y z
N MET A 1 -19.85 15.49 -2.79
CA MET A 1 -18.94 14.36 -3.11
C MET A 1 -19.72 13.08 -3.40
N THR A 2 -20.52 12.54 -2.45
CA THR A 2 -21.29 11.29 -2.65
C THR A 2 -22.20 11.31 -3.89
N VAL A 3 -22.99 12.37 -4.07
CA VAL A 3 -23.91 12.50 -5.22
C VAL A 3 -23.13 12.50 -6.54
N LEU A 4 -22.01 13.21 -6.61
CA LEU A 4 -21.15 13.25 -7.81
C LEU A 4 -20.55 11.87 -8.11
N LEU A 5 -20.11 11.13 -7.09
CA LEU A 5 -19.60 9.78 -7.25
C LEU A 5 -20.69 8.82 -7.77
N LEU A 6 -21.89 8.86 -7.17
CA LEU A 6 -23.02 8.03 -7.60
C LEU A 6 -23.44 8.36 -9.04
N LEU A 7 -23.48 9.65 -9.40
CA LEU A 7 -23.78 10.08 -10.77
C LEU A 7 -22.70 9.61 -11.75
N ALA A 8 -21.43 9.72 -11.39
CA ALA A 8 -20.32 9.24 -12.22
C ALA A 8 -20.38 7.73 -12.44
N LEU A 9 -20.67 6.95 -11.40
CA LEU A 9 -20.86 5.49 -11.51
C LEU A 9 -22.07 5.16 -12.39
N LEU A 10 -23.18 5.89 -12.27
CA LEU A 10 -24.38 5.65 -13.06
C LEU A 10 -24.15 5.95 -14.55
N LEU A 11 -23.58 7.12 -14.86
CA LEU A 11 -23.28 7.52 -16.23
C LEU A 11 -22.28 6.56 -16.89
N SER A 12 -21.25 6.13 -16.17
CA SER A 12 -20.30 5.13 -16.66
C SER A 12 -20.95 3.74 -16.85
N SER A 13 -21.88 3.34 -15.98
CA SER A 13 -22.59 2.05 -16.13
C SER A 13 -23.48 2.05 -17.38
N ILE A 14 -24.17 3.17 -17.63
CA ILE A 14 -24.99 3.39 -18.83
C ILE A 14 -24.10 3.40 -20.08
N TYR A 15 -22.94 4.08 -20.02
CA TYR A 15 -21.97 4.09 -21.10
C TYR A 15 -21.49 2.67 -21.45
N CYS A 16 -21.11 1.87 -20.45
CA CYS A 16 -20.71 0.48 -20.66
C CYS A 16 -21.81 -0.35 -21.30
N PHE A 17 -23.07 -0.18 -20.86
CA PHE A 17 -24.20 -0.85 -21.47
C PHE A 17 -24.38 -0.46 -22.95
N GLY A 18 -24.25 0.83 -23.27
CA GLY A 18 -24.26 1.31 -24.65
C GLY A 18 -23.14 0.71 -25.51
N MET A 19 -21.92 0.65 -24.97
CA MET A 19 -20.76 0.03 -25.62
C MET A 19 -20.99 -1.46 -25.89
N ALA A 20 -21.55 -2.18 -24.92
CA ALA A 20 -21.89 -3.59 -25.09
C ALA A 20 -22.91 -3.86 -26.22
N LEU A 21 -23.85 -2.94 -26.46
CA LEU A 21 -24.81 -3.05 -27.56
C LEU A 21 -24.18 -2.69 -28.92
N ALA A 22 -23.20 -1.79 -28.94
CA ALA A 22 -22.57 -1.31 -30.15
C ALA A 22 -21.44 -2.21 -30.66
N TRP A 23 -20.80 -2.98 -29.78
CA TRP A 23 -19.62 -3.79 -30.13
C TRP A 23 -20.01 -5.15 -30.72
N GLY A 24 -19.43 -5.49 -31.88
CA GLY A 24 -19.69 -6.76 -32.57
C GLY A 24 -18.90 -7.96 -32.03
N GLU A 25 -17.76 -7.73 -31.39
CA GLU A 25 -16.93 -8.78 -30.82
C GLU A 25 -17.49 -9.30 -29.49
N VAL A 26 -17.68 -10.62 -29.39
CA VAL A 26 -18.35 -11.26 -28.26
C VAL A 26 -17.63 -11.00 -26.94
N GLY A 27 -16.30 -11.15 -26.89
CA GLY A 27 -15.51 -10.98 -25.67
C GLY A 27 -15.60 -9.57 -25.09
N LEU A 28 -15.52 -8.55 -25.94
CA LEU A 28 -15.65 -7.15 -25.51
C LEU A 28 -17.08 -6.78 -25.11
N ARG A 29 -18.07 -7.32 -25.82
CA ARG A 29 -19.48 -7.15 -25.43
C ARG A 29 -19.74 -7.71 -24.04
N GLU A 30 -19.25 -8.92 -23.74
CA GLU A 30 -19.37 -9.53 -22.42
C GLU A 30 -18.63 -8.73 -21.35
N ALA A 31 -17.43 -8.25 -21.66
CA ALA A 31 -16.66 -7.40 -20.76
C ALA A 31 -17.42 -6.12 -20.39
N PHE A 32 -17.99 -5.40 -21.37
CA PHE A 32 -18.75 -4.17 -21.11
C PHE A 32 -20.06 -4.42 -20.37
N LEU A 33 -20.75 -5.55 -20.60
CA LEU A 33 -21.91 -5.94 -19.78
C LEU A 33 -21.50 -6.19 -18.33
N ALA A 34 -20.41 -6.92 -18.12
CA ALA A 34 -19.89 -7.22 -16.80
C ALA A 34 -19.53 -5.93 -16.03
N LEU A 35 -18.83 -5.00 -16.69
CA LEU A 35 -18.50 -3.70 -16.13
C LEU A 35 -19.78 -2.91 -15.80
N SER A 36 -20.78 -2.87 -16.68
CA SER A 36 -22.05 -2.20 -16.38
C SER A 36 -22.71 -2.73 -15.09
N MET A 37 -22.73 -4.05 -14.90
CA MET A 37 -23.24 -4.69 -13.70
C MET A 37 -22.41 -4.37 -12.45
N GLU A 38 -21.08 -4.36 -12.58
CA GLU A 38 -20.17 -3.98 -11.50
C GLU A 38 -20.37 -2.52 -11.07
N GLY A 39 -20.61 -1.60 -12.01
CA GLY A 39 -20.91 -0.21 -11.73
C GLY A 39 -22.21 -0.03 -10.93
N LEU A 40 -23.27 -0.75 -11.30
CA LEU A 40 -24.52 -0.81 -10.53
C LEU A 40 -24.30 -1.40 -9.14
N PHE A 41 -23.47 -2.44 -9.02
CA PHE A 41 -23.09 -3.01 -7.73
C PHE A 41 -22.38 -1.98 -6.83
N PHE A 42 -21.40 -1.23 -7.37
CA PHE A 42 -20.73 -0.18 -6.61
C PHE A 42 -21.68 0.95 -6.17
N ILE A 43 -22.67 1.32 -7.00
CA ILE A 43 -23.72 2.28 -6.62
C ILE A 43 -24.46 1.79 -5.38
N ILE A 44 -24.87 0.52 -5.34
CA ILE A 44 -25.57 -0.08 -4.20
C ILE A 44 -24.67 -0.02 -2.96
N VAL A 45 -23.42 -0.46 -3.06
CA VAL A 45 -22.47 -0.47 -1.93
C VAL A 45 -22.20 0.93 -1.39
N VAL A 46 -21.96 1.92 -2.26
CA VAL A 46 -21.73 3.31 -1.87
C VAL A 46 -22.97 3.90 -1.21
N THR A 47 -24.16 3.62 -1.74
CA THR A 47 -25.44 4.09 -1.18
C THR A 47 -25.66 3.50 0.21
N LEU A 48 -25.51 2.18 0.37
CA LEU A 48 -25.62 1.52 1.68
C LEU A 48 -24.59 2.06 2.68
N CYS A 49 -23.39 2.41 2.23
CA CYS A 49 -22.38 3.04 3.08
C CYS A 49 -22.81 4.45 3.52
N ALA A 50 -23.29 5.27 2.59
CA ALA A 50 -23.72 6.64 2.82
C ALA A 50 -24.95 6.72 3.75
N LEU A 51 -25.88 5.76 3.64
CA LEU A 51 -27.04 5.66 4.52
C LEU A 51 -26.65 5.33 5.96
N ASN A 52 -25.65 4.47 6.15
CA ASN A 52 -25.25 4.02 7.48
C ASN A 52 -24.28 4.97 8.18
N LYS A 53 -23.46 5.72 7.43
CA LYS A 53 -22.29 6.45 7.97
C LYS A 53 -21.97 7.69 7.12
N ARG A 54 -21.49 8.77 7.76
CA ARG A 54 -20.84 9.88 7.00
C ARG A 54 -19.60 9.34 6.30
N LEU A 55 -19.51 9.56 4.99
CA LEU A 55 -18.33 9.21 4.20
C LEU A 55 -17.17 10.12 4.58
N PHE A 56 -16.13 9.52 5.15
CA PHE A 56 -14.88 10.17 5.52
C PHE A 56 -13.78 9.59 4.64
N ILE A 57 -13.04 10.43 3.92
CA ILE A 57 -12.08 9.95 2.90
C ILE A 57 -10.95 9.14 3.52
N PHE A 58 -10.56 9.47 4.74
CA PHE A 58 -9.54 8.74 5.49
C PHE A 58 -10.12 7.56 6.27
N ASP A 59 -11.38 7.16 6.04
CA ASP A 59 -11.89 5.88 6.53
C ASP A 59 -11.28 4.74 5.69
N PRO A 60 -10.61 3.75 6.32
CA PRO A 60 -10.02 2.61 5.62
C PRO A 60 -10.98 1.90 4.67
N PHE A 61 -12.27 1.80 5.05
CA PHE A 61 -13.28 1.17 4.21
C PHE A 61 -13.51 1.96 2.92
N VAL A 62 -13.69 3.27 3.04
CA VAL A 62 -13.94 4.16 1.89
C VAL A 62 -12.71 4.17 0.98
N PHE A 63 -11.51 4.19 1.56
CA PHE A 63 -10.27 4.16 0.80
C PHE A 63 -10.13 2.88 -0.03
N VAL A 64 -10.32 1.70 0.58
CA VAL A 64 -10.28 0.41 -0.14
C VAL A 64 -11.33 0.39 -1.25
N LEU A 65 -12.55 0.87 -1.00
CA LEU A 65 -13.62 0.92 -2.00
C LEU A 65 -13.24 1.80 -3.21
N ILE A 66 -12.67 2.99 -2.96
CA ILE A 66 -12.21 3.88 -4.04
C ILE A 66 -11.12 3.19 -4.88
N LEU A 67 -10.17 2.50 -4.24
CA LEU A 67 -9.12 1.79 -4.99
C LEU A 67 -9.68 0.71 -5.90
N HIS A 68 -10.71 -0.02 -5.48
CA HIS A 68 -11.34 -1.03 -6.33
C HIS A 68 -12.13 -0.42 -7.48
N ILE A 69 -12.88 0.66 -7.22
CA ILE A 69 -13.58 1.40 -8.27
C ILE A 69 -12.58 1.91 -9.32
N LEU A 70 -11.42 2.44 -8.88
CA LEU A 70 -10.39 2.92 -9.81
C LEU A 70 -9.74 1.78 -10.60
N LEU A 71 -9.35 0.70 -9.92
CA LEU A 71 -8.56 -0.39 -10.51
C LEU A 71 -9.38 -1.36 -11.35
N PHE A 72 -10.55 -1.79 -10.87
CA PHE A 72 -11.33 -2.87 -11.49
C PHE A 72 -12.54 -2.40 -12.29
N TYR A 73 -12.94 -1.13 -12.14
CA TYR A 73 -14.07 -0.58 -12.88
C TYR A 73 -13.66 0.56 -13.82
N ALA A 74 -13.07 1.63 -13.30
CA ALA A 74 -12.70 2.79 -14.13
C ALA A 74 -11.57 2.48 -15.13
N ALA A 75 -10.54 1.76 -14.71
CA ALA A 75 -9.41 1.44 -15.58
C ALA A 75 -9.78 0.50 -16.75
N PRO A 76 -10.53 -0.60 -16.55
CA PRO A 76 -11.00 -1.43 -17.67
C PRO A 76 -11.88 -0.67 -18.65
N ILE A 77 -12.80 0.18 -18.18
CA ILE A 77 -13.64 1.01 -19.07
C ILE A 77 -12.78 1.87 -19.98
N PHE A 78 -11.82 2.59 -19.39
CA PHE A 78 -10.94 3.48 -20.14
C PHE A 78 -10.07 2.72 -21.16
N GLN A 79 -9.48 1.60 -20.75
CA GLN A 79 -8.54 0.86 -21.60
C GLN A 79 -9.24 0.05 -22.68
N PHE A 80 -10.32 -0.66 -22.36
CA PHE A 80 -11.07 -1.45 -23.35
C PHE A 80 -11.75 -0.55 -24.38
N SER A 81 -12.29 0.61 -23.97
CA SER A 81 -12.82 1.60 -24.92
C SER A 81 -11.75 2.19 -25.85
N SER A 82 -10.49 2.16 -25.44
CA SER A 82 -9.34 2.60 -26.24
C SER A 82 -8.72 1.48 -27.09
N GLY A 83 -9.30 0.27 -27.07
CA GLY A 83 -8.76 -0.90 -27.77
C GLY A 83 -7.52 -1.52 -27.10
N GLN A 84 -7.18 -1.11 -25.88
CA GLN A 84 -6.04 -1.65 -25.14
C GLN A 84 -6.48 -2.83 -24.28
N THR A 85 -6.69 -3.97 -24.93
CA THR A 85 -7.27 -5.18 -24.31
C THR A 85 -6.24 -6.21 -23.88
N ASP A 86 -4.98 -6.05 -24.30
CA ASP A 86 -3.89 -6.95 -23.95
C ASP A 86 -2.93 -6.35 -22.90
N ARG A 87 -2.16 -7.24 -22.27
CA ARG A 87 -0.94 -6.91 -21.53
C ARG A 87 0.14 -7.91 -21.87
N TYR A 88 1.30 -7.44 -22.31
CA TYR A 88 2.40 -8.29 -22.79
C TYR A 88 1.97 -9.28 -23.89
N GLY A 89 1.03 -8.90 -24.77
CA GLY A 89 0.52 -9.76 -25.83
C GLY A 89 -0.48 -10.82 -25.37
N VAL A 90 -0.92 -10.78 -24.11
CA VAL A 90 -1.99 -11.64 -23.58
C VAL A 90 -3.29 -10.86 -23.56
N GLU A 91 -4.24 -11.31 -24.37
CA GLU A 91 -5.59 -10.75 -24.46
C GLU A 91 -6.41 -11.07 -23.20
N VAL A 92 -6.91 -10.04 -22.52
CA VAL A 92 -7.59 -10.21 -21.22
C VAL A 92 -9.07 -9.85 -21.20
N ALA A 93 -9.61 -9.22 -22.25
CA ALA A 93 -11.03 -8.86 -22.29
C ALA A 93 -11.98 -10.06 -22.08
N PRO A 94 -11.71 -11.27 -22.62
CA PRO A 94 -12.58 -12.43 -22.42
C PRO A 94 -12.75 -12.83 -20.94
N TYR A 95 -11.76 -12.53 -20.08
CA TYR A 95 -11.79 -12.91 -18.67
C TYR A 95 -12.38 -11.81 -17.76
N CYS A 96 -12.85 -10.70 -18.33
CA CYS A 96 -13.42 -9.59 -17.57
C CYS A 96 -14.68 -10.00 -16.79
N LEU A 97 -15.53 -10.85 -17.36
CA LEU A 97 -16.74 -11.31 -16.67
C LEU A 97 -16.40 -12.08 -15.38
N GLU A 98 -15.45 -13.01 -15.45
CA GLU A 98 -15.02 -13.77 -14.29
C GLU A 98 -14.28 -12.88 -13.28
N GLY A 99 -13.39 -12.01 -13.77
CA GLY A 99 -12.65 -11.08 -12.91
C GLY A 99 -13.55 -10.13 -12.13
N THR A 100 -14.54 -9.52 -12.79
CA THR A 100 -15.52 -8.64 -12.13
C THR A 100 -16.41 -9.40 -11.13
N ALA A 101 -16.79 -10.65 -11.43
CA ALA A 101 -17.53 -11.49 -10.48
C ALA A 101 -16.73 -11.73 -9.20
N LEU A 102 -15.43 -12.02 -9.30
CA LEU A 102 -14.54 -12.17 -8.15
C LEU A 102 -14.38 -10.87 -7.36
N VAL A 103 -14.28 -9.73 -8.02
CA VAL A 103 -14.22 -8.41 -7.37
C VAL A 103 -15.51 -8.14 -6.59
N MET A 104 -16.68 -8.38 -7.18
CA MET A 104 -17.96 -8.20 -6.50
C MET A 104 -18.11 -9.13 -5.29
N LEU A 105 -17.67 -10.38 -5.38
CA LEU A 105 -17.66 -11.32 -4.25
C LEU A 105 -16.72 -10.86 -3.13
N GLY A 106 -15.49 -10.46 -3.48
CA GLY A 106 -14.51 -9.93 -2.53
C GLY A 106 -15.03 -8.68 -1.81
N ILE A 107 -15.58 -7.72 -2.55
CA ILE A 107 -16.14 -6.50 -1.97
C ILE A 107 -17.38 -6.78 -1.11
N THR A 108 -18.21 -7.75 -1.48
CA THR A 108 -19.33 -8.19 -0.65
C THR A 108 -18.83 -8.74 0.69
N ALA A 109 -17.83 -9.63 0.68
CA ALA A 109 -17.23 -10.17 1.90
C ALA A 109 -16.57 -9.08 2.77
N PHE A 110 -15.86 -8.14 2.13
CA PHE A 110 -15.27 -6.97 2.76
C PHE A 110 -16.33 -6.05 3.41
N PHE A 111 -17.43 -5.80 2.71
CA PHE A 111 -18.54 -4.99 3.22
C PHE A 111 -19.20 -5.65 4.42
N LEU A 112 -19.59 -6.93 4.30
CA LEU A 112 -20.27 -7.67 5.37
C LEU A 112 -19.42 -7.72 6.64
N SER A 113 -18.15 -8.12 6.52
CA SER A 113 -17.22 -8.17 7.67
C SER A 113 -17.03 -6.82 8.35
N ASN A 114 -17.03 -5.71 7.59
CA ASN A 114 -16.92 -4.37 8.15
C ASN A 114 -18.20 -3.91 8.90
N GLN A 115 -19.38 -4.46 8.57
CA GLN A 115 -20.65 -4.14 9.23
C GLN A 115 -20.97 -5.04 10.43
N ILE A 116 -20.48 -6.29 10.45
CA ILE A 116 -20.74 -7.22 11.56
C ILE A 116 -20.33 -6.56 12.90
N LYS A 117 -21.16 -6.68 13.93
CA LYS A 117 -20.79 -6.31 15.30
C LYS A 117 -20.28 -7.55 16.00
N LEU A 118 -19.01 -7.89 15.83
CA LEU A 118 -18.40 -8.94 16.66
C LEU A 118 -18.49 -8.47 18.12
N GLY A 119 -19.03 -9.33 18.99
CA GLY A 119 -19.21 -9.06 20.42
C GLY A 119 -17.86 -8.74 21.06
N GLU A 120 -17.55 -7.45 21.19
CA GLU A 120 -16.29 -7.01 21.75
C GLU A 120 -16.44 -6.80 23.25
N SER A 121 -15.58 -7.50 24.00
CA SER A 121 -15.40 -7.24 25.42
C SER A 121 -14.92 -5.78 25.59
N ARG A 122 -15.62 -5.00 26.42
CA ARG A 122 -15.22 -3.66 26.91
C ARG A 122 -13.89 -3.66 27.68
N LYS A 123 -13.14 -4.76 27.70
CA LYS A 123 -11.95 -4.91 28.54
C LYS A 123 -10.80 -4.01 28.06
N SER A 124 -10.58 -2.98 28.87
CA SER A 124 -9.42 -2.08 28.99
C SER A 124 -9.26 -1.05 27.87
N GLU A 125 -9.75 0.16 28.16
CA GLU A 125 -9.15 1.41 27.65
C GLU A 125 -7.67 1.40 28.08
N THR A 126 -6.80 1.02 27.15
CA THR A 126 -5.35 0.96 27.40
C THR A 126 -4.70 2.31 27.13
N SER A 127 -3.55 2.56 27.75
CA SER A 127 -2.69 3.73 27.50
C SER A 127 -2.35 4.00 26.03
N PHE A 128 -2.55 3.03 25.15
CA PHE A 128 -2.31 3.15 23.72
C PHE A 128 -3.27 4.13 23.03
N TYR A 129 -4.50 4.26 23.55
CA TYR A 129 -5.54 5.15 23.00
C TYR A 129 -5.47 6.57 23.53
N HIS A 130 -4.78 6.78 24.65
CA HIS A 130 -4.66 8.07 25.29
C HIS A 130 -3.31 8.71 24.99
N GLU A 131 -3.28 10.03 25.14
CA GLU A 131 -2.05 10.79 24.99
C GLU A 131 -1.15 10.49 26.20
N PRO A 132 0.13 10.10 25.97
CA PRO A 132 1.03 9.81 27.07
C PRO A 132 1.33 11.09 27.88
N PRO A 133 1.61 10.97 29.20
CA PRO A 133 2.07 12.09 30.03
C PRO A 133 3.36 12.73 29.49
N VAL A 134 3.63 13.98 29.88
CA VAL A 134 4.80 14.76 29.38
C VAL A 134 6.13 14.05 29.59
N SER A 135 6.34 13.46 30.77
CA SER A 135 7.49 12.60 31.13
C SER A 135 7.68 11.46 30.13
N CYS A 136 6.59 10.76 29.80
CA CYS A 136 6.59 9.66 28.85
C CYS A 136 6.82 10.16 27.41
N LYS A 137 6.29 11.32 27.00
CA LYS A 137 6.52 11.90 25.65
C LYS A 137 8.00 12.09 25.36
N LEU A 138 8.76 12.63 26.31
CA LEU A 138 10.20 12.84 26.16
C LEU A 138 10.96 11.51 26.01
N LEU A 139 10.59 10.49 26.79
CA LEU A 139 11.16 9.15 26.65
C LEU A 139 10.86 8.53 25.29
N LEU A 140 9.60 8.58 24.84
CA LEU A 140 9.19 8.06 23.54
C LEU A 140 9.92 8.77 22.39
N TYR A 141 10.10 10.09 22.49
CA TYR A 141 10.90 10.88 21.54
C TYR A 141 12.36 10.38 21.48
N ARG A 142 13.04 10.24 22.63
CA ARG A 142 14.45 9.80 22.70
C ARG A 142 14.64 8.39 22.15
N VAL A 143 13.76 7.46 22.52
CA VAL A 143 13.80 6.07 22.01
C VAL A 143 13.57 6.06 20.51
N SER A 144 12.61 6.84 20.01
CA SER A 144 12.35 6.93 18.56
C SER A 144 13.53 7.51 17.80
N LEU A 145 14.22 8.51 18.34
CA LEU A 145 15.43 9.07 17.75
C LEU A 145 16.56 8.02 17.67
N GLY A 146 16.77 7.27 18.74
CA GLY A 146 17.75 6.17 18.75
C GLY A 146 17.44 5.09 17.71
N LEU A 147 16.18 4.64 17.64
CA LEU A 147 15.73 3.68 16.64
C LEU A 147 15.89 4.20 15.21
N TRP A 148 15.56 5.48 14.98
CA TRP A 148 15.74 6.11 13.67
C TRP A 148 17.21 6.11 13.26
N ILE A 149 18.12 6.54 14.15
CA ILE A 149 19.56 6.58 13.87
C ILE A 149 20.08 5.17 13.55
N CYS A 150 19.73 4.16 14.37
CA CYS A 150 20.12 2.78 14.12
C CYS A 150 19.63 2.26 12.77
N ALA A 151 18.35 2.46 12.45
CA ALA A 151 17.77 2.05 11.18
C ALA A 151 18.39 2.79 9.98
N TYR A 152 18.75 4.06 10.15
CA TYR A 152 19.36 4.88 9.11
C TYR A 152 20.77 4.37 8.81
N VAL A 153 21.59 4.13 9.83
CA VAL A 153 22.93 3.54 9.70
C VAL A 153 22.88 2.18 9.03
N ILE A 154 21.94 1.30 9.41
CA ILE A 154 21.75 -0.01 8.77
C ILE A 154 21.38 0.16 7.29
N SER A 155 20.51 1.11 6.97
CA SER A 155 20.09 1.37 5.59
C SER A 155 21.23 1.93 4.74
N VAL A 156 22.02 2.86 5.27
CA VAL A 156 23.23 3.39 4.61
C VAL A 156 24.23 2.27 4.39
N PHE A 157 24.51 1.44 5.40
CA PHE A 157 25.40 0.29 5.29
C PHE A 157 24.97 -0.67 4.19
N TYR A 158 23.67 -0.97 4.10
CA TYR A 158 23.11 -1.80 3.03
C TYR A 158 23.39 -1.19 1.64
N TYR A 159 23.16 0.10 1.44
CA TYR A 159 23.42 0.73 0.14
C TYR A 159 24.91 0.86 -0.19
N LEU A 160 25.77 1.14 0.79
CA LEU A 160 27.22 1.13 0.60
C LEU A 160 27.71 -0.24 0.11
N ARG A 161 27.17 -1.33 0.65
CA ARG A 161 27.47 -2.70 0.20
C ARG A 161 27.03 -3.00 -1.22
N ARG A 162 25.99 -2.30 -1.72
CA ARG A 162 25.55 -2.40 -3.12
C ARG A 162 26.36 -1.54 -4.08
N GLY A 163 27.44 -0.89 -3.60
CA GLY A 163 28.35 -0.09 -4.43
C GLY A 163 27.94 1.37 -4.61
N TYR A 164 26.92 1.85 -3.89
CA TYR A 164 26.54 3.27 -3.93
C TYR A 164 27.51 4.13 -3.09
N GLY A 165 28.00 5.22 -3.65
CA GLY A 165 28.81 6.19 -2.91
C GLY A 165 28.01 6.94 -1.82
N LEU A 166 28.67 7.41 -0.75
CA LEU A 166 27.99 8.10 0.35
C LEU A 166 27.27 9.39 -0.10
N ALA A 167 27.89 10.19 -0.97
CA ALA A 167 27.27 11.39 -1.53
C ALA A 167 26.02 11.06 -2.36
N PHE A 168 26.05 9.95 -3.10
CA PHE A 168 24.89 9.44 -3.83
C PHE A 168 23.75 9.05 -2.91
N ILE A 169 24.07 8.38 -1.78
CA ILE A 169 23.08 7.97 -0.78
C ILE A 169 22.43 9.19 -0.11
N LEU A 170 23.23 10.15 0.34
CA LEU A 170 22.75 11.34 1.05
C LEU A 170 21.91 12.25 0.15
N THR A 171 22.21 12.26 -1.15
CA THR A 171 21.42 13.00 -2.15
C THR A 171 20.20 12.21 -2.64
N GLY A 172 19.93 10.99 -2.14
CA GLY A 172 18.79 10.19 -2.60
C GLY A 172 18.90 9.73 -4.05
N GLY A 173 20.12 9.69 -4.59
CA GLY A 173 20.42 9.26 -5.96
C GLY A 173 20.54 10.38 -6.98
N PHE A 174 20.56 11.66 -6.57
CA PHE A 174 20.71 12.80 -7.48
C PHE A 174 22.17 13.11 -7.89
N GLY A 175 23.17 12.54 -7.22
CA GLY A 175 24.60 12.73 -7.55
C GLY A 175 25.16 11.75 -8.60
N SER A 176 26.37 12.01 -9.09
CA SER A 176 27.17 11.02 -9.82
C SER A 176 27.92 10.13 -8.81
N GLY A 177 27.84 8.81 -8.97
CA GLY A 177 28.51 7.90 -8.02
C GLY A 177 28.04 6.45 -8.03
N VAL A 178 27.45 5.98 -9.13
CA VAL A 178 27.20 4.55 -9.34
C VAL A 178 28.50 3.97 -9.92
N SER A 179 29.12 3.05 -9.19
CA SER A 179 30.23 2.26 -9.73
C SER A 179 29.66 1.15 -10.63
N ASP A 180 30.29 0.89 -11.77
CA ASP A 180 29.87 -0.09 -12.80
C ASP A 180 29.81 -1.56 -12.33
N SER A 181 29.99 -1.83 -11.03
CA SER A 181 29.97 -3.17 -10.47
C SER A 181 28.59 -3.55 -9.90
N VAL A 182 27.77 -4.11 -10.79
CA VAL A 182 26.88 -5.27 -10.61
C VAL A 182 25.82 -5.23 -9.48
N LEU A 183 24.56 -5.32 -9.93
CA LEU A 183 23.39 -5.90 -9.26
C LEU A 183 23.66 -7.33 -8.76
N SER A 184 24.55 -7.49 -7.77
CA SER A 184 24.70 -8.79 -7.11
C SER A 184 23.48 -9.03 -6.21
N GLU A 185 22.96 -10.25 -6.21
CA GLU A 185 21.98 -10.68 -5.21
C GLU A 185 22.63 -10.59 -3.83
N ASP A 186 22.34 -9.53 -3.08
CA ASP A 186 22.93 -9.35 -1.76
C ASP A 186 22.34 -10.38 -0.79
N SER A 187 23.21 -11.24 -0.27
CA SER A 187 22.92 -12.19 0.81
C SER A 187 22.22 -11.58 2.03
N LEU A 188 22.31 -10.25 2.20
CA LEU A 188 21.71 -9.45 3.27
C LEU A 188 20.57 -8.53 2.80
N ALA A 189 19.89 -8.85 1.69
CA ALA A 189 18.76 -8.07 1.16
C ALA A 189 17.65 -7.78 2.21
N PHE A 190 17.52 -8.58 3.26
CA PHE A 190 16.58 -8.31 4.36
C PHE A 190 16.86 -6.99 5.10
N LEU A 191 18.11 -6.50 5.11
CA LEU A 191 18.47 -5.22 5.73
C LEU A 191 17.75 -4.05 5.06
N ALA A 192 17.36 -4.19 3.79
CA ALA A 192 16.60 -3.19 3.07
C ALA A 192 15.26 -2.85 3.72
N TYR A 193 14.68 -3.72 4.55
CA TYR A 193 13.40 -3.47 5.22
C TYR A 193 13.52 -2.51 6.41
N PHE A 194 14.72 -2.30 6.98
CA PHE A 194 14.92 -1.34 8.08
C PHE A 194 14.59 0.10 7.69
N LYS A 195 14.60 0.45 6.40
CA LYS A 195 14.12 1.75 5.93
C LYS A 195 12.69 2.05 6.40
N LEU A 196 11.84 1.03 6.57
CA LEU A 196 10.46 1.19 7.00
C LEU A 196 10.33 1.59 8.48
N VAL A 197 11.32 1.23 9.31
CA VAL A 197 11.43 1.72 10.71
C VAL A 197 11.61 3.23 10.74
N LEU A 198 12.30 3.82 9.75
CA LEU A 198 12.49 5.27 9.65
C LEU A 198 11.17 6.01 9.59
N VAL A 199 10.18 5.50 8.84
CA VAL A 199 8.88 6.17 8.66
C VAL A 199 8.10 6.25 9.97
N SER A 200 7.99 5.12 10.66
CA SER A 200 7.23 5.04 11.92
C SER A 200 7.88 5.88 13.02
N THR A 201 9.20 5.79 13.17
CA THR A 201 9.96 6.55 14.18
C THR A 201 9.99 8.04 13.87
N TRP A 202 10.13 8.43 12.60
CA TRP A 202 10.02 9.83 12.17
C TRP A 202 8.65 10.42 12.51
N LEU A 203 7.55 9.69 12.24
CA LEU A 203 6.21 10.17 12.57
C LEU A 203 6.03 10.38 14.09
N VAL A 204 6.55 9.47 14.91
CA VAL A 204 6.56 9.63 16.38
C VAL A 204 7.37 10.86 16.80
N ILE A 205 8.54 11.08 16.20
CA ILE A 205 9.38 12.26 16.44
C ILE A 205 8.65 13.55 16.05
N CYS A 206 7.88 13.54 14.96
CA CYS A 206 7.08 14.68 14.55
C CYS A 206 5.98 15.03 15.57
N VAL A 207 5.38 14.02 16.21
CA VAL A 207 4.31 14.20 17.19
C VAL A 207 4.85 14.66 18.55
N TYR A 208 5.94 14.08 19.05
CA TYR A 208 6.43 14.36 20.41
C TYR A 208 7.64 15.31 20.49
N GLY A 209 8.34 15.55 19.37
CA GLY A 209 9.50 16.45 19.34
C GLY A 209 9.09 17.91 19.23
N ASN A 210 9.89 18.81 19.83
CA ASN A 210 9.66 20.26 19.75
C ASN A 210 10.51 20.95 18.66
N ASN A 211 11.63 20.35 18.24
CA ASN A 211 12.56 20.98 17.31
C ASN A 211 12.18 20.71 15.84
N THR A 212 11.72 21.74 15.14
CA THR A 212 11.33 21.67 13.72
C THR A 212 12.48 21.34 12.79
N ALA A 213 13.69 21.85 13.05
CA ALA A 213 14.87 21.58 12.21
C ALA A 213 15.23 20.09 12.23
N ILE A 214 15.17 19.45 13.40
CA ILE A 214 15.39 18.00 13.51
C ILE A 214 14.31 17.24 12.72
N LYS A 215 13.03 17.62 12.82
CA LYS A 215 11.95 16.95 12.09
C LYS A 215 12.16 16.99 10.57
N ILE A 216 12.59 18.14 10.05
CA ILE A 216 12.86 18.34 8.62
C ILE A 216 14.11 17.54 8.20
N LEU A 217 15.19 17.61 8.97
CA LEU A 217 16.43 16.86 8.67
C LEU A 217 16.18 15.36 8.59
N LEU A 218 15.44 14.80 9.56
CA LEU A 218 15.11 13.38 9.59
C LEU A 218 14.11 13.00 8.49
N LEU A 219 13.20 13.90 8.09
CA LEU A 219 12.33 13.68 6.93
C LEU A 219 13.16 13.57 5.65
N LEU A 220 14.10 14.49 5.44
CA LEU A 220 14.97 14.49 4.26
C LEU A 220 15.82 13.21 4.20
N GLY A 221 16.41 12.80 5.33
CA GLY A 221 17.14 11.52 5.40
C GLY A 221 16.24 10.31 5.12
N THR A 222 15.02 10.28 5.67
CA THR A 222 14.05 9.21 5.41
C THR A 222 13.66 9.16 3.93
N ALA A 223 13.37 10.32 3.33
CA ALA A 223 13.02 10.44 1.92
C ALA A 223 14.18 9.99 1.01
N ALA A 224 15.41 10.42 1.29
CA ALA A 224 16.60 10.02 0.53
C ALA A 224 16.77 8.49 0.48
N ILE A 225 16.70 7.82 1.65
CA ILE A 225 16.78 6.35 1.74
C ILE A 225 15.65 5.65 1.00
N MET A 226 14.44 6.21 1.02
CA MET A 226 13.28 5.65 0.33
C MET A 226 13.36 5.81 -1.18
N MET A 227 13.86 6.94 -1.68
CA MET A 227 14.08 7.20 -3.10
C MET A 227 15.05 6.18 -3.71
N LEU A 228 16.15 5.88 -3.02
CA LEU A 228 17.14 4.88 -3.45
C LEU A 228 16.55 3.47 -3.58
N SER A 229 15.45 3.19 -2.90
CA SER A 229 14.86 1.85 -2.96
C SER A 229 14.08 1.56 -4.25
N GLY A 230 13.85 2.59 -5.08
CA GLY A 230 13.20 2.47 -6.39
C GLY A 230 11.71 2.12 -6.36
N GLY A 231 11.12 1.93 -5.18
CA GLY A 231 9.70 1.60 -5.00
C GLY A 231 8.85 2.81 -4.59
N ARG A 232 7.96 3.27 -5.49
CA ARG A 232 6.99 4.37 -5.23
C ARG A 232 6.12 4.11 -4.00
N ALA A 233 5.74 2.84 -3.82
CA ALA A 233 4.97 2.30 -2.70
C ALA A 233 5.47 2.72 -1.31
N ALA A 234 6.79 2.80 -1.09
CA ALA A 234 7.35 3.14 0.21
C ALA A 234 7.33 4.66 0.47
N MET A 235 7.55 5.47 -0.57
CA MET A 235 7.45 6.94 -0.49
C MET A 235 6.02 7.41 -0.20
N LEU A 236 5.02 6.71 -0.73
CA LEU A 236 3.61 6.97 -0.41
C LEU A 236 3.34 6.92 1.08
N ILE A 237 3.99 6.01 1.81
CA ILE A 237 3.81 5.88 3.25
C ILE A 237 4.34 7.13 3.97
N VAL A 238 5.51 7.64 3.56
CA VAL A 238 6.12 8.86 4.12
C VAL A 238 5.22 10.09 3.94
N ILE A 239 4.51 10.17 2.80
CA ILE A 239 3.66 11.32 2.45
C ILE A 239 2.27 11.18 3.07
N LEU A 240 1.62 10.03 2.92
CA LEU A 240 0.25 9.82 3.35
C LEU A 240 0.13 9.77 4.88
N ALA A 241 1.10 9.19 5.60
CA ALA A 241 0.99 9.03 7.05
C ALA A 241 0.83 10.36 7.81
N PRO A 242 1.64 11.42 7.57
CA PRO A 242 1.44 12.71 8.23
C PRO A 242 0.13 13.40 7.80
N ILE A 243 -0.28 13.29 6.52
CA ILE A 243 -1.55 13.84 6.03
C ILE A 243 -2.72 13.19 6.76
N VAL A 244 -2.74 11.86 6.81
CA VAL A 244 -3.78 11.09 7.50
C VAL A 244 -3.78 11.42 8.98
N TYR A 245 -2.61 11.52 9.62
CA TYR A 245 -2.52 11.90 11.03
C TYR A 245 -3.18 13.26 11.31
N PHE A 246 -2.91 14.26 10.46
CA PHE A 246 -3.49 15.60 10.59
C PHE A 246 -5.02 15.60 10.46
N TYR A 247 -5.55 14.99 9.40
CA TYR A 247 -6.99 15.02 9.12
C TYR A 247 -7.80 14.02 9.95
N ALA A 248 -7.28 12.81 10.20
CA ALA A 248 -7.93 11.83 11.07
C ALA A 248 -7.94 12.29 12.54
N GLY A 249 -6.91 13.01 12.99
CA GLY A 249 -6.89 13.64 14.32
C GLY A 249 -7.89 14.81 14.48
N LYS A 250 -8.43 15.32 13.37
CA LYS A 250 -9.50 16.33 13.34
C LYS A 250 -10.88 15.74 13.00
N GLN A 251 -10.92 14.52 12.44
CA GLN A 251 -12.13 13.93 11.85
C GLN A 251 -12.74 14.82 10.76
N GLU A 252 -11.89 15.53 10.01
CA GLU A 252 -12.27 16.49 8.97
C GLU A 252 -11.75 16.03 7.61
N ASN A 253 -12.57 16.18 6.57
CA ASN A 253 -12.12 15.95 5.20
C ASN A 253 -11.28 17.15 4.71
N PRO A 254 -10.29 16.92 3.84
CA PRO A 254 -9.59 18.00 3.16
C PRO A 254 -10.54 18.75 2.25
N ASN A 255 -10.31 20.05 2.04
CA ASN A 255 -11.04 20.80 1.01
C ASN A 255 -10.62 20.30 -0.39
N SER A 256 -11.51 20.48 -1.38
CA SER A 256 -11.28 20.02 -2.76
C SER A 256 -9.99 20.58 -3.37
N LEU A 257 -9.66 21.85 -3.05
CA LEU A 257 -8.44 22.49 -3.53
C LEU A 257 -7.17 21.82 -2.96
N ALA A 258 -7.12 21.50 -1.66
CA ALA A 258 -5.97 20.78 -1.11
C ALA A 258 -5.83 19.37 -1.68
N VAL A 259 -6.95 18.70 -1.97
CA VAL A 259 -6.92 17.40 -2.67
C VAL A 259 -6.31 17.55 -4.06
N LEU A 260 -6.73 18.56 -4.82
CA LEU A 260 -6.22 18.82 -6.17
C LEU A 260 -4.71 19.15 -6.16
N ILE A 261 -4.29 20.06 -5.28
CA ILE A 261 -2.88 20.44 -5.12
C ILE A 261 -2.06 19.21 -4.67
N GLY A 262 -2.58 18.43 -3.72
CA GLY A 262 -1.95 17.20 -3.25
C GLY A 262 -1.77 16.16 -4.36
N LEU A 263 -2.77 15.97 -5.22
CA LEU A 263 -2.68 15.09 -6.39
C LEU A 263 -1.61 15.58 -7.36
N ALA A 264 -1.61 16.88 -7.69
CA ALA A 264 -0.64 17.46 -8.61
C ALA A 264 0.81 17.29 -8.11
N LEU A 265 1.05 17.53 -6.82
CA LEU A 265 2.34 17.31 -6.19
C LEU A 265 2.75 15.83 -6.18
N LEU A 266 1.80 14.92 -5.94
CA LEU A 266 2.07 13.48 -5.99
C LEU A 266 2.44 13.01 -7.40
N ILE A 267 1.76 13.53 -8.42
CA ILE A 267 2.07 13.25 -9.83
C ILE A 267 3.47 13.73 -10.18
N ALA A 268 3.79 14.98 -9.84
CA ALA A 268 5.13 15.54 -10.06
C ALA A 268 6.22 14.72 -9.35
N LEU A 269 5.99 14.33 -8.10
CA LEU A 269 6.93 13.51 -7.34
C LEU A 269 7.18 12.15 -8.01
N PHE A 270 6.13 11.47 -8.44
CA PHE A 270 6.27 10.16 -9.09
C PHE A 270 6.94 10.23 -10.46
N ALA A 271 6.67 11.28 -11.23
CA ALA A 271 7.40 11.54 -12.45
C ALA A 271 8.90 11.70 -12.19
N ILE A 272 9.27 12.52 -11.21
CA ILE A 272 10.68 12.69 -10.80
C ILE A 272 11.26 11.34 -10.39
N MET A 273 10.61 10.61 -9.48
CA MET A 273 11.07 9.29 -9.04
C MET A 273 11.24 8.28 -10.19
N GLN A 274 10.36 8.32 -11.20
CA GLN A 274 10.46 7.44 -12.36
C GLN A 274 11.72 7.75 -13.18
N VAL A 275 12.00 9.03 -13.42
CA VAL A 275 13.22 9.49 -14.09
C VAL A 275 14.46 9.13 -13.25
N THR A 276 14.42 9.41 -11.94
CA THR A 276 15.49 9.04 -10.99
C THR A 276 15.78 7.54 -11.06
N ARG A 277 14.74 6.70 -11.07
CA ARG A 277 14.89 5.24 -11.07
C ARG A 277 15.56 4.73 -12.34
N VAL A 278 15.23 5.30 -13.50
CA VAL A 278 15.88 4.95 -14.76
C VAL A 278 17.35 5.35 -14.72
N GLY A 279 17.66 6.59 -14.31
CA GLY A 279 19.04 7.08 -14.17
C GLY A 279 19.87 6.26 -13.15
N VAL A 280 19.29 5.92 -11.99
CA VAL A 280 19.92 5.06 -10.97
C VAL A 280 20.20 3.65 -11.50
N ARG A 281 19.36 3.11 -12.39
CA ARG A 281 19.55 1.77 -12.98
C ARG A 281 20.54 1.77 -14.14
N SER A 282 20.59 2.86 -14.93
CA SER A 282 21.45 2.96 -16.10
C SER A 282 22.81 3.60 -15.83
N GLY A 283 23.05 4.12 -14.61
CA GLY A 283 24.25 4.88 -14.29
C GLY A 283 24.33 6.24 -15.01
N ALA A 284 23.27 6.62 -15.75
CA ALA A 284 23.24 7.84 -16.54
C ALA A 284 22.80 9.05 -15.69
N ALA A 285 23.31 10.23 -16.06
CA ALA A 285 22.85 11.50 -15.50
C ALA A 285 21.36 11.73 -15.77
N PHE A 286 20.72 12.55 -14.93
CA PHE A 286 19.31 12.92 -15.07
C PHE A 286 19.07 13.65 -16.37
N ASP A 287 18.36 13.02 -17.29
CA ASP A 287 17.89 13.68 -18.50
C ASP A 287 16.43 14.15 -18.33
N LEU A 288 16.28 15.42 -17.97
CA LEU A 288 14.98 16.11 -17.85
C LEU A 288 14.47 16.63 -19.20
N SER A 289 15.29 16.60 -20.27
CA SER A 289 14.90 17.15 -21.59
C SER A 289 13.79 16.35 -22.27
N ASN A 290 13.56 15.13 -21.80
CA ASN A 290 12.66 14.14 -22.38
C ASN A 290 11.33 13.96 -21.60
N LEU A 291 10.97 14.90 -20.72
CA LEU A 291 9.72 14.89 -19.94
C LEU A 291 8.50 15.24 -20.81
N SER A 292 7.76 14.23 -21.26
CA SER A 292 6.44 14.39 -21.91
C SER A 292 5.30 14.17 -20.92
N PHE A 293 4.10 14.68 -21.22
CA PHE A 293 2.89 14.42 -20.43
C PHE A 293 2.62 12.92 -20.28
N ASP A 294 2.83 12.12 -21.33
CA ASP A 294 2.66 10.66 -21.26
C ASP A 294 3.62 10.01 -20.25
N LYS A 295 4.87 10.49 -20.19
CA LYS A 295 5.86 10.01 -19.21
C LYS A 295 5.50 10.42 -17.79
N LEU A 296 4.85 11.57 -17.58
CA LEU A 296 4.35 12.01 -16.27
C LEU A 296 3.25 11.09 -15.74
N PHE A 297 2.34 10.64 -16.61
CA PHE A 297 1.20 9.80 -16.22
C PHE A 297 1.49 8.29 -16.30
N SER A 298 2.53 7.88 -17.03
CA SER A 298 2.94 6.47 -17.15
C SER A 298 3.06 5.72 -15.80
N PRO A 299 3.54 6.33 -14.69
CA PRO A 299 3.56 5.67 -13.38
C PRO A 299 2.19 5.26 -12.86
N PHE A 300 1.19 6.11 -13.08
CA PHE A 300 -0.18 5.91 -12.62
C PHE A 300 -0.89 4.92 -13.53
N VAL A 301 -0.73 5.07 -14.85
CA VAL A 301 -1.26 4.14 -15.85
C VAL A 301 -0.76 2.73 -15.56
N ALA A 302 0.53 2.57 -15.25
CA ALA A 302 1.11 1.27 -14.93
C ALA A 302 0.47 0.59 -13.69
N GLU A 303 0.14 1.35 -12.63
CA GLU A 303 -0.49 0.77 -11.43
C GLU A 303 -1.98 0.48 -11.65
N ILE A 304 -2.69 1.27 -12.46
CA ILE A 304 -4.09 0.99 -12.79
C ILE A 304 -4.23 -0.10 -13.86
N ASP A 305 -3.20 -0.37 -14.66
CA ASP A 305 -3.22 -1.45 -15.67
C ASP A 305 -3.12 -2.84 -15.02
N ASP A 306 -2.75 -2.93 -13.73
CA ASP A 306 -2.53 -4.19 -13.01
C ASP A 306 -3.78 -5.09 -12.92
N PHE A 307 -4.98 -4.58 -13.19
CA PHE A 307 -6.17 -5.43 -13.35
C PHE A 307 -5.99 -6.46 -14.47
N LYS A 308 -5.29 -6.11 -15.57
CA LYS A 308 -5.01 -7.04 -16.66
C LYS A 308 -4.11 -8.18 -16.21
N SER A 309 -3.12 -7.88 -15.35
CA SER A 309 -2.28 -8.90 -14.75
C SER A 309 -3.10 -9.88 -13.90
N PHE A 310 -4.17 -9.44 -13.26
CA PHE A 310 -5.10 -10.33 -12.55
C PHE A 310 -5.94 -11.16 -13.52
N TYR A 311 -6.52 -10.56 -14.55
CA TYR A 311 -7.35 -11.27 -15.52
C TYR A 311 -6.55 -12.35 -16.28
N ALA A 312 -5.27 -12.10 -16.55
CA ALA A 312 -4.37 -13.07 -17.16
C ALA A 312 -4.09 -14.32 -16.27
N LEU A 313 -4.41 -14.29 -14.98
CA LEU A 313 -4.26 -15.45 -14.08
C LEU A 313 -5.44 -16.43 -14.15
N LEU A 314 -6.63 -15.93 -14.48
CA LEU A 314 -7.87 -16.71 -14.49
C LEU A 314 -7.82 -17.94 -15.42
N PRO A 315 -7.33 -17.86 -16.68
CA PRO A 315 -7.21 -19.05 -17.53
C PRO A 315 -6.07 -20.01 -17.15
N ILE A 316 -5.34 -19.72 -16.08
CA ILE A 316 -4.21 -20.54 -15.63
C ILE A 316 -4.60 -21.33 -14.38
N PHE A 317 -5.35 -20.71 -13.46
CA PHE A 317 -5.72 -21.32 -12.20
C PHE A 317 -7.23 -21.57 -12.15
N PRO A 318 -7.70 -22.80 -11.90
CA PRO A 318 -6.92 -24.01 -11.60
C PRO A 318 -6.54 -24.84 -12.86
N GLU A 319 -6.94 -24.44 -14.06
CA GLU A 319 -6.94 -25.33 -15.24
C GLU A 319 -5.55 -25.81 -15.68
N LYS A 320 -4.54 -24.94 -15.63
CA LYS A 320 -3.16 -25.22 -16.07
C LYS A 320 -2.19 -25.37 -14.91
N ARG A 321 -2.57 -24.88 -13.72
CA ARG A 321 -1.76 -24.91 -12.52
C ARG A 321 -2.64 -24.96 -11.28
N ASP A 322 -2.27 -25.84 -10.35
CA ASP A 322 -2.93 -25.93 -9.06
C ASP A 322 -2.74 -24.67 -8.23
N PHE A 323 -3.70 -24.39 -7.36
CA PHE A 323 -3.55 -23.34 -6.35
C PHE A 323 -2.34 -23.60 -5.43
N LEU A 324 -1.80 -22.53 -4.86
CA LEU A 324 -0.58 -22.59 -4.04
C LEU A 324 -0.83 -22.99 -2.58
N PHE A 325 -2.08 -22.96 -2.12
CA PHE A 325 -2.52 -23.38 -0.79
C PHE A 325 -1.71 -22.75 0.37
N GLY A 326 -1.29 -21.50 0.23
CA GLY A 326 -0.56 -20.74 1.24
C GLY A 326 0.97 -20.80 1.10
N SER A 327 1.51 -21.47 0.08
CA SER A 327 2.97 -21.62 -0.06
C SER A 327 3.67 -20.28 -0.27
N GLN A 328 3.10 -19.35 -1.04
CA GLN A 328 3.68 -18.02 -1.20
C GLN A 328 3.18 -17.08 -0.08
N MET A 329 1.87 -17.01 0.14
CA MET A 329 1.28 -16.03 1.06
C MET A 329 1.71 -16.27 2.51
N ILE A 330 1.77 -17.52 2.97
CA ILE A 330 2.05 -17.86 4.38
C ILE A 330 3.49 -18.33 4.54
N VAL A 331 3.87 -19.42 3.87
CA VAL A 331 5.17 -20.07 4.08
C VAL A 331 6.30 -19.16 3.64
N TYR A 332 6.23 -18.60 2.42
CA TYR A 332 7.28 -17.73 1.91
C TYR A 332 7.42 -16.43 2.71
N SER A 333 6.34 -15.90 3.28
CA SER A 333 6.38 -14.74 4.19
C SER A 333 7.27 -14.96 5.42
N LEU A 334 7.24 -16.17 5.98
CA LEU A 334 8.09 -16.56 7.11
C LEU A 334 9.54 -16.79 6.66
N VAL A 335 9.72 -17.43 5.51
CA VAL A 335 11.03 -17.74 4.93
C VAL A 335 11.77 -16.49 4.47
N LEU A 336 11.06 -15.46 4.02
CA LEU A 336 11.63 -14.20 3.53
C LEU A 336 12.52 -13.50 4.56
N LEU A 337 12.17 -13.62 5.85
CA LEU A 337 12.91 -13.03 6.97
C LEU A 337 14.28 -13.68 7.21
N ILE A 338 14.51 -14.88 6.65
CA ILE A 338 15.76 -15.61 6.81
C ILE A 338 16.76 -15.13 5.74
N PRO A 339 17.92 -14.56 6.13
CA PRO A 339 18.95 -14.12 5.19
C PRO A 339 19.50 -15.29 4.36
N ARG A 340 19.80 -15.07 3.08
CA ARG A 340 20.41 -16.12 2.22
C ARG A 340 21.79 -16.54 2.72
N ARG A 341 22.47 -15.72 3.52
CA ARG A 341 23.72 -16.10 4.19
C ARG A 341 23.54 -17.24 5.20
N ILE A 342 22.38 -17.30 5.87
CA ILE A 342 22.05 -18.36 6.84
C ILE A 342 21.47 -19.57 6.10
N TRP A 343 20.69 -19.33 5.04
CA TRP A 343 20.11 -20.37 4.21
C TRP A 343 20.39 -20.14 2.71
N PRO A 344 21.52 -20.64 2.18
CA PRO A 344 21.89 -20.44 0.78
C PRO A 344 20.86 -21.02 -0.21
N GLY A 345 20.33 -22.22 0.09
CA GLY A 345 19.30 -22.90 -0.70
C GLY A 345 17.86 -22.40 -0.47
N LYS A 346 17.68 -21.19 0.07
CA LYS A 346 16.35 -20.61 0.28
C LYS A 346 15.59 -20.54 -1.06
N PRO A 347 14.32 -20.98 -1.13
CA PRO A 347 13.55 -20.94 -2.37
C PRO A 347 13.45 -19.53 -2.94
N SER A 348 13.28 -19.43 -4.26
CA SER A 348 12.98 -18.16 -4.93
C SER A 348 11.50 -17.80 -4.78
N PRO A 349 11.13 -16.51 -4.90
CA PRO A 349 9.73 -16.09 -4.91
C PRO A 349 8.93 -16.79 -6.01
N GLN A 350 7.82 -17.44 -5.65
CA GLN A 350 6.94 -18.14 -6.60
C GLN A 350 6.24 -17.18 -7.58
N ILE A 351 6.14 -15.89 -7.23
CA ILE A 351 5.57 -14.85 -8.10
C ILE A 351 6.27 -14.78 -9.46
N TYR A 352 7.56 -15.07 -9.55
CA TYR A 352 8.27 -15.08 -10.83
C TYR A 352 7.75 -16.16 -11.77
N ASP A 353 7.51 -17.37 -11.25
CA ASP A 353 6.97 -18.47 -12.05
C ASP A 353 5.54 -18.20 -12.49
N ILE A 354 4.74 -17.57 -11.62
CA ILE A 354 3.34 -17.21 -11.92
C ILE A 354 3.30 -16.17 -13.03
N VAL A 355 4.09 -15.10 -12.92
CA VAL A 355 4.16 -14.03 -13.93
C VAL A 355 4.73 -14.56 -15.24
N LEU A 356 5.73 -15.44 -15.20
CA LEU A 356 6.29 -16.08 -16.39
C LEU A 356 5.22 -16.87 -17.15
N GLN A 357 4.39 -17.63 -16.45
CA GLN A 357 3.34 -18.43 -17.06
C GLN A 357 2.16 -17.58 -17.54
N SER A 358 1.86 -16.46 -16.86
CA SER A 358 0.70 -15.63 -17.19
C SER A 358 0.95 -14.58 -18.26
N LEU A 359 2.13 -13.98 -18.29
CA LEU A 359 2.43 -12.82 -19.14
C LEU A 359 3.77 -12.96 -19.88
N GLY A 360 4.49 -14.06 -19.67
CA GLY A 360 5.74 -14.35 -20.36
C GLY A 360 7.00 -13.70 -19.75
N PRO A 361 8.18 -13.95 -20.36
CA PRO A 361 9.48 -13.56 -19.80
C PRO A 361 9.66 -12.05 -19.65
N GLN A 362 9.11 -11.27 -20.59
CA GLN A 362 9.26 -9.81 -20.57
C GLN A 362 8.57 -9.18 -19.36
N ALA A 363 7.44 -9.76 -18.92
CA ALA A 363 6.74 -9.32 -17.72
C ALA A 363 7.58 -9.57 -16.46
N VAL A 364 8.32 -10.68 -16.40
CA VAL A 364 9.24 -10.98 -15.28
C VAL A 364 10.38 -9.96 -15.24
N LEU A 365 11.01 -9.68 -16.39
CA LEU A 365 12.11 -8.70 -16.49
C LEU A 365 11.68 -7.28 -16.10
N ASN A 366 10.45 -6.90 -16.46
CA ASN A 366 9.86 -5.62 -16.08
C ASN A 366 9.42 -5.56 -14.61
N GLY A 367 9.47 -6.69 -13.89
CA GLY A 367 9.06 -6.79 -12.49
C GLY A 367 7.56 -6.62 -12.33
N ASN A 368 6.78 -7.20 -13.25
CA ASN A 368 5.33 -7.13 -13.25
C ASN A 368 4.74 -7.77 -11.99
N SER A 369 3.69 -7.15 -11.45
CA SER A 369 2.90 -7.70 -10.35
C SER A 369 1.43 -7.77 -10.74
N TYR A 370 0.66 -8.48 -9.93
CA TYR A 370 -0.80 -8.49 -9.95
C TYR A 370 -1.33 -7.93 -8.63
N PRO A 371 -2.58 -7.44 -8.58
CA PRO A 371 -3.18 -6.91 -7.36
C PRO A 371 -3.47 -8.00 -6.32
N ALA A 372 -3.79 -7.58 -5.09
CA ALA A 372 -3.94 -8.50 -3.97
C ALA A 372 -5.05 -9.55 -4.18
N ILE A 373 -6.14 -9.20 -4.87
CA ILE A 373 -7.17 -10.16 -5.28
C ILE A 373 -6.61 -11.31 -6.11
N GLY A 374 -5.63 -11.02 -6.99
CA GLY A 374 -4.94 -12.02 -7.78
C GLY A 374 -4.19 -13.00 -6.90
N GLU A 375 -3.45 -12.51 -5.90
CA GLU A 375 -2.78 -13.36 -4.92
C GLU A 375 -3.76 -14.22 -4.12
N TYR A 376 -4.86 -13.64 -3.65
CA TYR A 376 -5.88 -14.40 -2.90
C TYR A 376 -6.47 -15.54 -3.75
N PHE A 377 -6.66 -15.28 -5.04
CA PHE A 377 -7.15 -16.26 -6.00
C PHE A 377 -6.12 -17.36 -6.32
N VAL A 378 -4.87 -17.02 -6.64
CA VAL A 378 -3.86 -18.06 -6.94
C VAL A 378 -3.51 -18.92 -5.73
N GLU A 379 -3.72 -18.41 -4.51
CA GLU A 379 -3.46 -19.15 -3.28
C GLU A 379 -4.58 -20.12 -2.90
N PHE A 380 -5.85 -19.69 -2.97
CA PHE A 380 -6.97 -20.51 -2.49
C PHE A 380 -8.26 -20.39 -3.34
N GLY A 381 -8.16 -19.90 -4.57
CA GLY A 381 -9.29 -19.69 -5.46
C GLY A 381 -10.32 -18.69 -4.90
N ILE A 382 -11.59 -18.94 -5.22
CA ILE A 382 -12.73 -18.11 -4.77
C ILE A 382 -12.79 -18.01 -3.24
N ALA A 383 -12.50 -19.11 -2.54
CA ALA A 383 -12.49 -19.13 -1.07
C ALA A 383 -11.43 -18.18 -0.49
N GLY A 384 -10.26 -18.09 -1.15
CA GLY A 384 -9.21 -17.13 -0.80
C GLY A 384 -9.66 -15.70 -0.96
N VAL A 385 -10.29 -15.36 -2.10
CA VAL A 385 -10.83 -14.02 -2.33
C VAL A 385 -11.81 -13.64 -1.22
N ILE A 386 -12.81 -14.48 -0.94
CA ILE A 386 -13.81 -14.22 0.11
C ILE A 386 -13.13 -14.10 1.48
N GLY A 387 -12.29 -15.07 1.86
CA GLY A 387 -11.65 -15.14 3.16
C GLY A 387 -10.72 -13.96 3.45
N CYS A 388 -9.82 -13.64 2.51
CA CYS A 388 -8.86 -12.56 2.66
C CYS A 388 -9.54 -11.18 2.70
N TYR A 389 -10.54 -10.93 1.84
CA TYR A 389 -11.30 -9.68 1.91
C TYR A 389 -12.15 -9.58 3.18
N PHE A 390 -12.70 -10.69 3.67
CA PHE A 390 -13.39 -10.71 4.96
C PHE A 390 -12.45 -10.32 6.11
N LEU A 391 -11.22 -10.87 6.13
CA LEU A 391 -10.19 -10.50 7.11
C LEU A 391 -9.77 -9.02 6.98
N LEU A 392 -9.61 -8.53 5.76
CA LEU A 392 -9.30 -7.13 5.49
C LEU A 392 -10.40 -6.21 6.03
N GLY A 393 -11.67 -6.58 5.90
CA GLY A 393 -12.80 -5.80 6.42
C GLY A 393 -12.84 -5.78 7.95
N ILE A 394 -12.50 -6.89 8.61
CA ILE A 394 -12.29 -6.91 10.07
C ILE A 394 -11.15 -5.97 10.47
N ALA A 395 -10.03 -6.00 9.75
CA ALA A 395 -8.88 -5.14 10.02
C ALA A 395 -9.26 -3.66 9.87
N CYS A 396 -9.84 -3.26 8.74
CA CYS A 396 -10.30 -1.89 8.48
C CYS A 396 -11.30 -1.40 9.55
N ARG A 397 -12.23 -2.25 9.99
CA ARG A 397 -13.16 -1.93 11.09
C ARG A 397 -12.43 -1.67 12.40
N LYS A 398 -11.48 -2.54 12.77
CA LYS A 398 -10.67 -2.39 13.99
C LYS A 398 -9.88 -1.09 13.96
N MET A 399 -9.31 -0.75 12.81
CA MET A 399 -8.55 0.47 12.59
C MET A 399 -9.42 1.72 12.69
N ARG A 400 -10.60 1.72 12.09
CA ARG A 400 -11.56 2.81 12.25
C ARG A 400 -11.97 3.01 13.71
N ARG A 401 -12.27 1.92 14.43
CA ARG A 401 -12.59 2.02 15.88
C ARG A 401 -11.43 2.59 16.66
N MET A 402 -10.20 2.24 16.28
CA MET A 402 -9.00 2.77 16.89
C MET A 402 -8.86 4.28 16.68
N SER A 403 -9.09 4.81 15.47
CA SER A 403 -9.04 6.26 15.26
C SER A 403 -10.14 7.02 15.98
N LEU A 404 -11.36 6.46 16.06
CA LEU A 404 -12.47 7.10 16.77
C LEU A 404 -12.27 7.18 18.29
N ARG A 405 -11.49 6.26 18.88
CA ARG A 405 -11.18 6.24 20.32
C ARG A 405 -9.87 6.96 20.66
N ALA A 406 -9.03 7.23 19.65
CA ALA A 406 -7.70 7.78 19.85
C ALA A 406 -7.76 9.27 20.17
N SER A 407 -7.11 9.69 21.26
CA SER A 407 -6.83 11.11 21.47
C SER A 407 -5.75 11.61 20.51
N ARG A 408 -5.68 12.93 20.31
CA ARG A 408 -4.52 13.55 19.64
C ARG A 408 -3.24 13.19 20.39
N GLY A 409 -2.16 12.96 19.65
CA GLY A 409 -0.88 12.57 20.24
C GLY A 409 -0.81 11.13 20.76
N SER A 410 -1.85 10.32 20.62
CA SER A 410 -1.79 8.90 21.01
C SER A 410 -1.04 8.03 19.99
N LEU A 411 -0.45 6.93 20.48
CA LEU A 411 0.17 5.93 19.61
C LEU A 411 -0.87 5.20 18.73
N ALA A 412 -2.14 5.14 19.16
CA ALA A 412 -3.25 4.63 18.37
C ALA A 412 -3.47 5.45 17.09
N LEU A 413 -3.47 6.79 17.18
CA LEU A 413 -3.64 7.65 16.00
C LEU A 413 -2.43 7.53 15.05
N ILE A 414 -1.21 7.45 15.59
CA ILE A 414 0.00 7.21 14.79
C ILE A 414 -0.11 5.87 14.05
N SER A 415 -0.52 4.80 14.75
CA SER A 415 -0.70 3.46 14.17
C SER A 415 -1.75 3.46 13.07
N TYR A 416 -2.84 4.21 13.29
CA TYR A 416 -3.89 4.38 12.32
C TYR A 416 -3.38 4.99 11.02
N SER A 417 -2.65 6.09 11.13
CA SER A 417 -2.08 6.78 9.98
C SER A 417 -1.08 5.94 9.22
N LEU A 418 -0.22 5.18 9.91
CA LEU A 418 0.72 4.27 9.27
C LEU A 418 0.01 3.14 8.52
N PHE A 419 -0.98 2.50 9.14
CA PHE A 419 -1.72 1.42 8.52
C PHE A 419 -2.50 1.90 7.30
N TYR A 420 -3.18 3.04 7.41
CA TYR A 420 -3.94 3.63 6.31
C TYR A 420 -3.04 3.82 5.08
N SER A 421 -1.83 4.33 5.28
CA SER A 421 -0.90 4.55 4.19
C SER A 421 -0.36 3.25 3.57
N VAL A 422 -0.31 2.17 4.34
CA VAL A 422 0.09 0.84 3.87
C VAL A 422 -1.06 0.15 3.11
N LEU A 423 -2.33 0.47 3.37
CA LEU A 423 -3.49 -0.13 2.70
C LEU A 423 -3.43 -0.03 1.18
N LEU A 424 -2.89 1.06 0.65
CA LEU A 424 -2.71 1.22 -0.79
C LEU A 424 -1.92 0.05 -1.38
N ASN A 425 -0.79 -0.30 -0.76
CA ASN A 425 0.05 -1.41 -1.20
C ASN A 425 -0.63 -2.76 -0.94
N LEU A 426 -1.37 -2.90 0.17
CA LEU A 426 -2.10 -4.12 0.50
C LEU A 426 -3.22 -4.46 -0.49
N VAL A 427 -3.74 -3.46 -1.22
CA VAL A 427 -4.80 -3.66 -2.21
C VAL A 427 -4.21 -3.76 -3.61
N LEU A 428 -3.36 -2.82 -3.99
CA LEU A 428 -2.84 -2.72 -5.36
C LEU A 428 -1.77 -3.77 -5.67
N ARG A 429 -1.14 -4.40 -4.67
CA ARG A 429 -0.04 -5.35 -4.90
C ARG A 429 -0.23 -6.68 -4.16
N GLY A 430 -0.42 -7.72 -4.95
CA GLY A 430 -0.41 -9.13 -4.58
C GLY A 430 1.02 -9.63 -4.46
N TYR A 431 1.59 -9.43 -3.28
CA TYR A 431 2.78 -10.12 -2.82
C TYR A 431 2.88 -10.00 -1.30
N PHE A 432 2.10 -10.83 -0.62
CA PHE A 432 1.93 -10.82 0.83
C PHE A 432 3.25 -10.94 1.60
N PRO A 433 4.28 -11.70 1.16
CA PRO A 433 5.60 -11.69 1.81
C PRO A 433 6.18 -10.28 1.99
N GLN A 434 6.08 -9.43 0.96
CA GLN A 434 6.53 -8.05 1.06
C GLN A 434 5.59 -7.19 1.91
N ASN A 435 4.28 -7.42 1.82
CA ASN A 435 3.29 -6.69 2.61
C ASN A 435 3.39 -7.02 4.12
N PHE A 436 3.59 -8.29 4.46
CA PHE A 436 3.82 -8.80 5.81
C PHE A 436 5.08 -8.21 6.42
N THR A 437 6.20 -8.27 5.70
CA THR A 437 7.45 -7.63 6.14
C THR A 437 7.29 -6.12 6.27
N THR A 438 6.51 -5.48 5.40
CA THR A 438 6.21 -4.06 5.51
C THR A 438 5.47 -3.73 6.80
N LEU A 439 4.40 -4.45 7.10
CA LEU A 439 3.65 -4.30 8.35
C LEU A 439 4.54 -4.56 9.56
N LEU A 440 5.34 -5.63 9.55
CA LEU A 440 6.23 -5.99 10.64
C LEU A 440 7.20 -4.86 11.00
N PHE A 441 7.95 -4.34 10.02
CA PHE A 441 8.97 -3.32 10.28
C PHE A 441 8.39 -1.92 10.56
N ILE A 442 7.21 -1.60 10.02
CA ILE A 442 6.51 -0.33 10.35
C ILE A 442 5.95 -0.37 11.76
N PHE A 443 5.37 -1.49 12.20
CA PHE A 443 4.69 -1.58 13.50
C PHE A 443 5.60 -2.03 14.64
N ALA A 444 6.75 -2.66 14.38
CA ALA A 444 7.67 -3.07 15.43
C ALA A 444 8.11 -1.92 16.37
N PRO A 445 8.49 -0.72 15.87
CA PRO A 445 8.81 0.41 16.74
C PRO A 445 7.60 0.86 17.58
N ILE A 446 6.42 0.88 16.99
CA ILE A 446 5.19 1.29 17.69
C ILE A 446 4.81 0.30 18.79
N ALA A 447 4.97 -1.00 18.55
CA ALA A 447 4.75 -2.04 19.56
C ALA A 447 5.72 -1.89 20.74
N LEU A 448 7.01 -1.65 20.47
CA LEU A 448 8.01 -1.37 21.49
C LEU A 448 7.68 -0.11 22.29
N LEU A 449 7.32 0.99 21.63
CA LEU A 449 6.94 2.25 22.27
C LEU A 449 5.67 2.10 23.12
N SER A 450 4.68 1.33 22.65
CA SER A 450 3.47 1.02 23.42
C SER A 450 3.80 0.25 24.70
N PHE A 451 4.71 -0.72 24.61
CA PHE A 451 5.19 -1.48 25.76
C PHE A 451 5.91 -0.60 26.79
N ILE A 452 6.79 0.29 26.33
CA ILE A 452 7.50 1.26 27.18
C ILE A 452 6.50 2.19 27.87
N SER A 453 5.56 2.77 27.12
CA SER A 453 4.53 3.67 27.64
C SER A 453 3.67 3.01 28.72
N LYS A 454 3.23 1.77 28.51
CA LYS A 454 2.49 0.98 29.50
C LYS A 454 3.27 0.77 30.80
N ARG A 455 4.57 0.50 30.70
CA ARG A 455 5.43 0.31 31.88
C ARG A 455 5.60 1.60 32.67
N GLN A 456 5.86 2.71 32.01
CA GLN A 456 6.05 4.01 32.67
C GLN A 456 4.79 4.47 33.42
N LEU A 457 3.61 4.32 32.81
CA LEU A 457 2.35 4.68 33.46
C LEU A 457 2.08 3.86 34.72
N LYS A 458 2.44 2.57 34.73
CA LYS A 458 2.33 1.74 35.95
C LYS A 458 3.25 2.27 37.06
N ILE A 459 4.48 2.66 36.72
CA ILE A 459 5.45 3.19 37.69
C ILE A 459 4.95 4.52 38.27
N GLU A 460 4.44 5.43 37.44
CA GLU A 460 3.88 6.72 37.90
C GLU A 460 2.65 6.52 38.81
N CYS A 461 1.74 5.60 38.46
CA CYS A 461 0.61 5.27 39.34
C CYS A 461 1.05 4.67 40.68
N SER A 462 2.05 3.78 40.69
CA SER A 462 2.59 3.21 41.92
C SER A 462 3.25 4.27 42.80
N ARG A 463 3.97 5.23 42.22
CA ARG A 463 4.62 6.33 42.96
C ARG A 463 3.60 7.27 43.59
N ASN A 464 2.56 7.67 42.84
CA ASN A 464 1.51 8.55 43.36
C ASN A 464 0.65 7.92 44.47
N ASN A 465 0.59 6.58 44.54
CA ASN A 465 -0.09 5.87 45.61
C ASN A 465 0.78 5.68 46.87
N LEU A 466 2.09 5.85 46.77
CA LEU A 466 3.02 5.84 47.92
C LEU A 466 3.18 7.23 48.56
N GLU A 467 2.87 8.29 47.81
CA GLU A 467 2.90 9.69 48.28
C GLU A 467 1.56 10.15 48.90
N LYS A 468 0.52 9.31 48.88
CA LYS A 468 -0.77 9.50 49.56
C LYS A 468 -0.84 8.58 50.77
#